data_AF-A0A151I3B1-F1
#
_entry.id   AF-A0A151I3B1-F1
#
_cell.length_a   1.000
_cell.length_b   1.000
_cell.length_c   1.000
_cell.angle_alpha   90.00
_cell.angle_beta   90.00
_cell.angle_gamma   90.00
#
_symmetry.space_group_name_H-M   'P 1'
#
loop_
_entity.id
_entity.type
_entity.pdbx_description
1 polymer ?
#
loop_
_entity_poly.entity_id
_entity_poly.type
_entity_poly.pdbx_seq_one_letter_code
_entity_poly.pdbx_strand_id
1 'polypeptide(L)'
;MSPSSMGPMKVVMNKAKEEIKMLGPKERHFFCGGDRSVAMAAELLRQGKVIAVPTDTVYGLACLAANSHAVQRLYEIKQRDERKPLAVCLSNVKEVGIWGIIDDIPTGMLEDLLPGPYTICLRRTPALNKDLNPGIDTVGIRVPNNKFIRSVVQIVGPLALTSANVSKEPSSLHPNEFCALWPELDGVFHSSNDCKKQIDARRIGSTVVDVSKLGCYSIVRRGISAHVIIRILEKYRLKMNTTV
;
A
#
# COMPACT_ATOMS: atom_id res chain seq x y z
N MET A 1 -8.48 3.12 -20.19
CA MET A 1 -7.95 1.99 -20.98
C MET A 1 -9.04 1.49 -21.90
N SER A 2 -8.72 1.10 -23.14
CA SER A 2 -9.73 0.59 -24.10
C SER A 2 -10.10 -0.88 -23.81
N PRO A 3 -11.33 -1.33 -24.14
CA PRO A 3 -11.84 -2.67 -23.83
C PRO A 3 -11.03 -3.83 -24.45
N SER A 4 -10.22 -3.56 -25.47
CA SER A 4 -9.45 -4.54 -26.23
C SER A 4 -8.14 -4.99 -25.55
N SER A 5 -7.67 -4.32 -24.49
CA SER A 5 -6.43 -4.69 -23.79
C SER A 5 -6.60 -5.70 -22.65
N MET A 6 -7.81 -6.22 -22.41
CA MET A 6 -8.12 -7.14 -21.30
C MET A 6 -8.24 -8.61 -21.68
N GLY A 7 -8.13 -8.98 -22.96
CA GLY A 7 -8.42 -10.35 -23.43
C GLY A 7 -7.68 -11.46 -22.65
N PRO A 8 -6.33 -11.47 -22.63
CA PRO A 8 -5.57 -12.46 -21.89
C PRO A 8 -5.81 -12.41 -20.37
N MET A 9 -5.88 -11.21 -19.77
CA MET A 9 -6.06 -11.06 -18.33
C MET A 9 -7.45 -11.51 -17.86
N LYS A 10 -8.51 -11.30 -18.65
CA LYS A 10 -9.87 -11.76 -18.32
C LYS A 10 -9.94 -13.27 -18.20
N VAL A 11 -9.23 -14.00 -19.06
CA VAL A 11 -9.14 -15.47 -18.98
C VAL A 11 -8.40 -15.89 -17.70
N VAL A 12 -7.29 -15.23 -17.37
CA VAL A 12 -6.53 -15.53 -16.14
C VAL A 12 -7.37 -15.23 -14.88
N MET A 13 -8.11 -14.12 -14.85
CA MET A 13 -9.03 -13.78 -13.77
C MET A 13 -10.14 -14.83 -13.58
N ASN A 14 -10.75 -15.30 -14.66
CA ASN A 14 -11.77 -16.35 -14.58
C ASN A 14 -11.20 -17.65 -14.00
N LYS A 15 -9.99 -18.06 -14.42
CA LYS A 15 -9.31 -19.23 -13.85
C LYS A 15 -9.00 -19.04 -12.37
N ALA A 16 -8.50 -17.88 -11.98
CA ALA A 16 -8.21 -17.55 -10.58
C ALA A 16 -9.47 -17.65 -9.70
N LYS A 17 -10.61 -17.18 -10.20
CA LYS A 17 -11.89 -17.28 -9.50
C LYS A 17 -12.30 -18.71 -9.20
N GLU A 18 -12.20 -19.60 -10.18
CA GLU A 18 -12.52 -21.03 -9.97
C GLU A 18 -11.51 -21.70 -9.03
N GLU A 19 -10.23 -21.35 -9.13
CA GLU A 19 -9.19 -21.89 -8.24
C GLU A 19 -9.42 -21.47 -6.77
N ILE A 20 -9.75 -20.20 -6.50
CA ILE A 20 -10.02 -19.71 -5.14
C ILE A 20 -11.16 -20.47 -4.46
N LYS A 21 -12.17 -20.91 -5.23
CA LYS A 21 -13.28 -21.71 -4.69
C LYS A 21 -12.84 -23.11 -4.24
N MET A 22 -11.80 -23.66 -4.86
CA MET A 22 -11.29 -24.99 -4.54
C MET A 22 -10.29 -24.98 -3.39
N LEU A 23 -9.65 -23.83 -3.10
CA LEU A 23 -8.63 -23.71 -2.06
C LEU A 23 -9.26 -23.63 -0.66
N GLY A 24 -8.79 -24.48 0.24
CA GLY A 24 -9.09 -24.38 1.66
C GLY A 24 -8.47 -23.13 2.31
N PRO A 25 -8.93 -22.70 3.50
CA PRO A 25 -8.39 -21.52 4.19
C PRO A 25 -6.88 -21.59 4.45
N LYS A 26 -6.33 -22.78 4.70
CA LYS A 26 -4.90 -23.00 4.99
C LYS A 26 -4.01 -23.07 3.73
N GLU A 27 -4.60 -23.11 2.55
CA GLU A 27 -3.88 -23.31 1.27
C GLU A 27 -3.61 -22.01 0.53
N ARG A 28 -3.91 -20.85 1.14
CA ARG A 28 -3.88 -19.54 0.47
C ARG A 28 -2.52 -18.84 0.57
N HIS A 29 -1.47 -19.59 0.28
CA HIS A 29 -0.10 -19.06 0.15
C HIS A 29 0.31 -19.08 -1.33
N PHE A 30 0.72 -17.93 -1.86
CA PHE A 30 0.96 -17.77 -3.29
C PHE A 30 2.34 -17.19 -3.53
N PHE A 31 3.06 -17.69 -4.52
CA PHE A 31 4.29 -17.04 -4.98
C PHE A 31 3.96 -15.85 -5.90
N CYS A 32 4.64 -14.71 -5.71
CA CYS A 32 4.50 -13.50 -6.54
C CYS A 32 5.18 -13.66 -7.92
N GLY A 33 4.74 -14.65 -8.71
CA GLY A 33 5.26 -14.94 -10.04
C GLY A 33 4.16 -14.88 -11.09
N GLY A 34 4.22 -13.87 -11.96
CA GLY A 34 3.40 -13.77 -13.17
C GLY A 34 1.91 -13.48 -12.94
N ASP A 35 1.17 -13.47 -14.05
CA ASP A 35 -0.22 -12.99 -14.12
C ASP A 35 -1.19 -13.79 -13.25
N ARG A 36 -0.93 -15.09 -13.04
CA ARG A 36 -1.76 -15.92 -12.15
C ARG A 36 -1.79 -15.37 -10.73
N SER A 37 -0.63 -15.07 -10.15
CA SER A 37 -0.54 -14.56 -8.78
C SER A 37 -1.24 -13.21 -8.62
N VAL A 38 -1.08 -12.34 -9.62
CA VAL A 38 -1.75 -11.04 -9.69
C VAL A 38 -3.27 -11.22 -9.74
N ALA A 39 -3.76 -12.16 -10.57
CA ALA A 39 -5.18 -12.44 -10.69
C ALA A 39 -5.79 -13.03 -9.40
N MET A 40 -5.06 -13.91 -8.71
CA MET A 40 -5.47 -14.45 -7.41
C MET A 40 -5.63 -13.33 -6.38
N ALA A 41 -4.63 -12.45 -6.27
CA ALA A 41 -4.70 -11.29 -5.36
C ALA A 41 -5.86 -10.35 -5.70
N ALA A 42 -6.01 -10.04 -6.99
CA ALA A 42 -7.06 -9.15 -7.47
C ALA A 42 -8.46 -9.70 -7.17
N GLU A 43 -8.66 -11.01 -7.36
CA GLU A 43 -9.95 -11.66 -7.10
C GLU A 43 -10.28 -11.70 -5.60
N LEU A 44 -9.32 -12.06 -4.74
CA LEU A 44 -9.50 -11.99 -3.29
C LEU A 44 -9.90 -10.57 -2.85
N LEU A 45 -9.18 -9.55 -3.32
CA LEU A 45 -9.47 -8.16 -3.00
C LEU A 45 -10.87 -7.72 -3.45
N ARG A 46 -11.30 -8.12 -4.67
CA ARG A 46 -12.65 -7.84 -5.19
C ARG A 46 -13.75 -8.50 -4.37
N GLN A 47 -13.47 -9.63 -3.73
CA GLN A 47 -14.37 -10.30 -2.78
C GLN A 47 -14.38 -9.64 -1.39
N GLY A 48 -13.74 -8.47 -1.22
CA GLY A 48 -13.67 -7.75 0.06
C GLY A 48 -12.73 -8.40 1.08
N LYS A 49 -11.78 -9.21 0.61
CA LYS A 49 -10.83 -9.92 1.46
C LYS A 49 -9.62 -9.08 1.86
N VAL A 50 -8.91 -9.54 2.89
CA VAL A 50 -7.65 -8.95 3.36
C VAL A 50 -6.50 -9.91 3.04
N ILE A 51 -5.47 -9.39 2.37
CA ILE A 51 -4.31 -10.17 1.94
C ILE A 51 -3.00 -9.58 2.47
N ALA A 52 -1.97 -10.40 2.65
CA ALA A 52 -0.60 -9.95 2.90
C ALA A 52 0.21 -9.97 1.61
N VAL A 53 0.93 -8.88 1.33
CA VAL A 53 1.69 -8.69 0.09
C VAL A 53 3.07 -8.09 0.35
N PRO A 54 4.09 -8.46 -0.46
CA PRO A 54 5.40 -7.84 -0.36
C PRO A 54 5.35 -6.44 -0.95
N THR A 55 6.13 -5.52 -0.38
CA THR A 55 6.39 -4.20 -0.96
C THR A 55 7.88 -3.99 -1.16
N ASP A 56 8.27 -2.80 -1.60
CA ASP A 56 9.66 -2.32 -1.66
C ASP A 56 10.24 -1.90 -0.30
N THR A 57 9.43 -1.90 0.78
CA THR A 57 9.86 -1.64 2.15
C THR A 57 9.68 -2.88 3.04
N VAL A 58 8.50 -3.00 3.64
CA VAL A 58 8.09 -4.09 4.54
C VAL A 58 6.88 -4.82 3.94
N TYR A 59 6.57 -6.00 4.42
CA TYR A 59 5.29 -6.64 4.08
C TYR A 59 4.12 -5.77 4.53
N GLY A 60 3.06 -5.77 3.73
CA GLY A 60 1.85 -5.03 4.02
C GLY A 60 0.61 -5.91 4.06
N LEU A 61 -0.33 -5.58 4.93
CA LEU A 61 -1.71 -6.04 4.83
C LEU A 61 -2.50 -5.05 3.98
N ALA A 62 -3.25 -5.58 3.03
CA ALA A 62 -3.98 -4.80 2.05
C ALA A 62 -5.43 -5.27 1.89
N CYS A 63 -6.31 -4.29 1.66
CA CYS A 63 -7.68 -4.51 1.24
C CYS A 63 -8.10 -3.38 0.26
N LEU A 64 -9.25 -3.53 -0.40
CA LEU A 64 -9.79 -2.45 -1.25
C LEU A 64 -10.13 -1.21 -0.42
N ALA A 65 -9.53 -0.06 -0.76
CA ALA A 65 -9.79 1.20 -0.05
C ALA A 65 -11.25 1.66 -0.15
N ALA A 66 -11.92 1.31 -1.25
CA ALA A 66 -13.32 1.64 -1.49
C ALA A 66 -14.32 0.74 -0.73
N ASN A 67 -13.86 -0.35 -0.09
CA ASN A 67 -14.73 -1.31 0.59
C ASN A 67 -14.64 -1.10 2.11
N SER A 68 -15.65 -0.43 2.68
CA SER A 68 -15.69 -0.08 4.10
C SER A 68 -15.62 -1.30 5.03
N HIS A 69 -16.30 -2.39 4.68
CA HIS A 69 -16.25 -3.64 5.45
C HIS A 69 -14.83 -4.23 5.46
N ALA A 70 -14.16 -4.23 4.32
CA ALA A 70 -12.78 -4.73 4.23
C ALA A 70 -11.78 -3.84 5.00
N VAL A 71 -11.99 -2.52 4.97
CA VAL A 71 -11.22 -1.54 5.76
C VAL A 71 -11.40 -1.77 7.26
N GLN A 72 -12.64 -1.94 7.71
CA GLN A 72 -12.95 -2.24 9.12
C GLN A 72 -12.28 -3.55 9.55
N ARG A 73 -12.43 -4.61 8.76
CA ARG A 73 -11.77 -5.90 9.03
C ARG A 73 -10.24 -5.77 9.10
N LEU A 74 -9.64 -4.93 8.26
CA LEU A 74 -8.20 -4.67 8.31
C LEU A 74 -7.77 -4.00 9.63
N TYR A 75 -8.58 -3.10 10.20
CA TYR A 75 -8.33 -2.53 11.54
C TYR A 75 -8.45 -3.60 12.64
N GLU A 76 -9.46 -4.47 12.56
CA GLU A 76 -9.70 -5.57 13.51
C GLU A 76 -8.54 -6.55 13.54
N ILE A 77 -8.11 -7.05 12.38
CA ILE A 77 -6.96 -7.98 12.25
C ILE A 77 -5.69 -7.38 12.87
N LYS A 78 -5.48 -6.07 12.66
CA LYS A 78 -4.30 -5.38 13.17
C LYS A 78 -4.43 -5.01 14.65
N GLN A 79 -5.59 -5.19 15.27
CA GLN A 79 -5.92 -4.66 16.60
C GLN A 79 -5.47 -3.19 16.72
N ARG A 80 -5.80 -2.42 15.69
CA ARG A 80 -5.31 -1.06 15.50
C ARG A 80 -6.39 -0.06 15.87
N ASP A 81 -6.00 0.94 16.64
CA ASP A 81 -6.83 2.13 16.88
C ASP A 81 -7.11 2.84 15.54
N GLU A 82 -8.38 3.05 15.22
CA GLU A 82 -8.84 3.72 13.99
C GLU A 82 -8.28 5.14 13.84
N ARG A 83 -7.87 5.78 14.94
CA ARG A 83 -7.16 7.07 14.92
C ARG A 83 -5.78 6.99 14.28
N LYS A 84 -5.23 5.80 14.07
CA LYS A 84 -3.97 5.61 13.35
C LYS A 84 -4.27 5.34 11.87
N PRO A 85 -4.13 6.34 10.98
CA PRO A 85 -4.56 6.20 9.60
C PRO A 85 -3.83 5.08 8.86
N LEU A 86 -4.53 4.48 7.89
CA LEU A 86 -4.00 3.60 6.86
C LEU A 86 -3.47 4.45 5.69
N ALA A 87 -2.41 3.95 5.03
CA ALA A 87 -1.96 4.55 3.78
C ALA A 87 -2.81 4.04 2.61
N VAL A 88 -2.87 4.81 1.52
CA VAL A 88 -3.46 4.38 0.25
C VAL A 88 -2.34 4.03 -0.72
N CYS A 89 -2.36 2.80 -1.22
CA CYS A 89 -1.44 2.30 -2.23
C CYS A 89 -2.05 2.49 -3.63
N LEU A 90 -1.30 3.14 -4.52
CA LEU A 90 -1.66 3.39 -5.91
C LEU A 90 -0.72 2.67 -6.87
N SER A 91 -1.18 2.48 -8.11
CA SER A 91 -0.41 1.80 -9.16
C SER A 91 0.57 2.73 -9.86
N ASN A 92 0.24 4.02 -9.90
CA ASN A 92 0.96 5.05 -10.66
C ASN A 92 0.87 6.41 -9.96
N VAL A 93 1.96 7.17 -10.02
CA VAL A 93 2.04 8.56 -9.50
C VAL A 93 1.03 9.48 -10.16
N LYS A 94 0.72 9.26 -11.43
CA LYS A 94 -0.26 10.05 -12.18
C LYS A 94 -1.68 9.98 -11.60
N GLU A 95 -1.97 8.97 -10.77
CA GLU A 95 -3.29 8.81 -10.13
C GLU A 95 -3.38 9.55 -8.78
N VAL A 96 -2.27 10.10 -8.25
CA VAL A 96 -2.24 10.71 -6.92
C VAL A 96 -3.26 11.85 -6.80
N GLY A 97 -3.37 12.71 -7.81
CA GLY A 97 -4.29 13.85 -7.83
C GLY A 97 -5.78 13.50 -7.78
N ILE A 98 -6.14 12.23 -8.02
CA ILE A 98 -7.53 11.75 -7.87
C ILE A 98 -7.90 11.63 -6.39
N TRP A 99 -6.92 11.26 -5.54
CA TRP A 99 -7.15 10.85 -4.15
C TRP A 99 -6.58 11.84 -3.13
N GLY A 100 -5.57 12.62 -3.52
CA GLY A 100 -5.01 13.72 -2.74
C GLY A 100 -5.03 15.03 -3.52
N ILE A 101 -5.22 16.14 -2.82
CA ILE A 101 -5.17 17.49 -3.39
C ILE A 101 -3.71 17.84 -3.66
N ILE A 102 -3.39 18.17 -4.92
CA ILE A 102 -2.03 18.42 -5.38
C ILE A 102 -1.83 19.81 -6.01
N ASP A 103 -2.83 20.69 -5.92
CA ASP A 103 -2.78 22.04 -6.55
C ASP A 103 -1.57 22.85 -6.12
N ASP A 104 -1.16 22.67 -4.86
CA ASP A 104 -0.05 23.36 -4.21
C ASP A 104 1.28 22.60 -4.29
N ILE A 105 1.29 21.44 -4.96
CA ILE A 105 2.46 20.57 -5.05
C ILE A 105 3.29 20.95 -6.29
N PRO A 106 4.59 21.26 -6.15
CA PRO A 106 5.42 21.60 -7.29
C PRO A 106 5.47 20.50 -8.37
N THR A 107 5.36 20.90 -9.63
CA THR A 107 5.42 20.00 -10.78
C THR A 107 6.69 19.15 -10.77
N GLY A 108 6.54 17.83 -10.94
CA GLY A 108 7.65 16.87 -10.95
C GLY A 108 8.06 16.36 -9.56
N MET A 109 7.62 17.00 -8.47
CA MET A 109 8.04 16.61 -7.12
C MET A 109 7.55 15.21 -6.76
N LEU A 110 6.33 14.85 -7.14
CA LEU A 110 5.79 13.52 -6.86
C LEU A 110 6.51 12.44 -7.67
N GLU A 111 6.90 12.73 -8.91
CA GLU A 111 7.66 11.83 -9.78
C GLU A 111 9.12 11.63 -9.30
N ASP A 112 9.73 12.67 -8.72
CA ASP A 112 11.06 12.56 -8.07
C ASP A 112 11.02 11.70 -6.78
N LEU A 113 9.84 11.53 -6.18
CA LEU A 113 9.65 10.77 -4.93
C LEU A 113 9.06 9.37 -5.15
N LEU A 114 8.18 9.19 -6.14
CA LEU A 114 7.39 7.99 -6.34
C LEU A 114 7.59 7.46 -7.78
N PRO A 115 7.55 6.13 -8.01
CA PRO A 115 7.46 5.06 -7.04
C PRO A 115 8.69 4.93 -6.14
N GLY A 116 8.50 4.56 -4.87
CA GLY A 116 9.63 4.43 -3.95
C GLY A 116 9.25 4.20 -2.50
N PRO A 117 10.24 4.23 -1.59
CA PRO A 117 10.07 3.88 -0.19
C PRO A 117 9.50 5.04 0.63
N TYR A 118 8.64 5.86 0.05
CA TYR A 118 8.06 7.03 0.70
C TYR A 118 6.53 6.94 0.79
N THR A 119 5.97 7.63 1.77
CA THR A 119 4.54 7.87 1.91
C THR A 119 4.34 9.37 2.03
N ILE A 120 3.53 9.93 1.14
CA ILE A 120 3.30 11.38 1.04
C ILE A 120 1.92 11.67 1.61
N CYS A 121 1.84 12.34 2.76
CA CYS A 121 0.59 12.80 3.33
C CYS A 121 0.15 14.08 2.62
N LEU A 122 -1.05 14.03 2.06
CA LEU A 122 -1.71 15.11 1.33
C LEU A 122 -3.07 15.36 1.96
N ARG A 123 -3.67 16.53 1.74
CA ARG A 123 -5.11 16.69 1.99
C ARG A 123 -5.86 15.71 1.09
N ARG A 124 -6.85 15.01 1.64
CA ARG A 124 -7.61 14.01 0.87
C ARG A 124 -8.67 14.67 -0.02
N THR A 125 -9.02 14.02 -1.12
CA THR A 125 -10.19 14.41 -1.92
C THR A 125 -11.46 13.72 -1.41
N PRO A 126 -12.66 14.23 -1.74
CA PRO A 126 -13.93 13.54 -1.47
C PRO A 126 -14.11 12.21 -2.22
N ALA A 127 -13.26 11.91 -3.20
CA ALA A 127 -13.35 10.65 -3.94
C ALA A 127 -12.94 9.43 -3.11
N LEU A 128 -12.12 9.62 -2.07
CA LEU A 128 -11.76 8.54 -1.14
C LEU A 128 -12.95 8.17 -0.25
N ASN A 129 -13.12 6.87 -0.03
CA ASN A 129 -14.10 6.31 0.90
C ASN A 129 -14.07 7.04 2.27
N LYS A 130 -15.20 7.60 2.70
CA LYS A 130 -15.34 8.32 3.98
C LYS A 130 -15.02 7.46 5.20
N ASP A 131 -15.21 6.14 5.09
CA ASP A 131 -14.94 5.19 6.18
C ASP A 131 -13.46 4.81 6.25
N LEU A 132 -12.68 5.14 5.20
CA LEU A 132 -11.23 5.05 5.25
C LEU A 132 -10.68 6.25 6.05
N ASN A 133 -10.04 5.98 7.19
CA ASN A 133 -9.47 6.99 8.09
C ASN A 133 -10.53 8.01 8.56
N PRO A 134 -11.54 7.58 9.34
CA PRO A 134 -12.65 8.44 9.73
C PRO A 134 -12.16 9.64 10.54
N GLY A 135 -12.65 10.84 10.19
CA GLY A 135 -12.30 12.10 10.87
C GLY A 135 -10.89 12.64 10.58
N ILE A 136 -10.17 12.09 9.60
CA ILE A 136 -8.84 12.55 9.21
C ILE A 136 -8.90 13.18 7.80
N ASP A 137 -8.56 14.47 7.73
CA ASP A 137 -8.59 15.27 6.49
C ASP A 137 -7.37 15.04 5.58
N THR A 138 -6.40 14.26 6.03
CA THR A 138 -5.21 13.89 5.27
C THR A 138 -5.19 12.40 4.93
N VAL A 139 -4.46 12.05 3.88
CA VAL A 139 -4.23 10.68 3.45
C VAL A 139 -2.76 10.49 3.11
N GLY A 140 -2.14 9.46 3.67
CA GLY A 140 -0.81 9.03 3.27
C GLY A 140 -0.89 8.24 1.97
N ILE A 141 -0.39 8.77 0.86
CA ILE A 141 -0.37 8.09 -0.44
C ILE A 141 0.99 7.44 -0.68
N ARG A 142 0.98 6.22 -1.22
CA ARG A 142 2.15 5.41 -1.53
C ARG A 142 2.03 4.83 -2.94
N VAL A 143 3.12 4.89 -3.70
CA VAL A 143 3.30 4.09 -4.92
C VAL A 143 4.55 3.23 -4.71
N PRO A 144 4.42 1.97 -4.26
CA PRO A 144 5.56 1.11 -3.96
C PRO A 144 6.36 0.82 -5.23
N ASN A 145 7.71 0.82 -5.18
CA ASN A 145 8.53 0.30 -6.27
C ASN A 145 8.55 -1.25 -6.29
N ASN A 146 7.37 -1.86 -6.39
CA ASN A 146 7.18 -3.30 -6.44
C ASN A 146 6.17 -3.64 -7.56
N LYS A 147 6.62 -4.41 -8.56
CA LYS A 147 5.83 -4.73 -9.75
C LYS A 147 4.55 -5.48 -9.40
N PHE A 148 4.63 -6.45 -8.49
CA PHE A 148 3.48 -7.30 -8.13
C PHE A 148 2.33 -6.46 -7.57
N ILE A 149 2.57 -5.68 -6.51
CA ILE A 149 1.49 -4.88 -5.89
C ILE A 149 0.97 -3.80 -6.84
N ARG A 150 1.85 -3.17 -7.64
CA ARG A 150 1.41 -2.19 -8.65
C ARG A 150 0.50 -2.80 -9.70
N SER A 151 0.81 -4.01 -10.20
CA SER A 151 -0.05 -4.74 -11.14
C SER A 151 -1.40 -5.10 -10.52
N VAL A 152 -1.43 -5.49 -9.25
CA VAL A 152 -2.69 -5.78 -8.53
C VAL A 152 -3.54 -4.51 -8.41
N VAL A 153 -2.96 -3.42 -7.90
CA VAL A 153 -3.65 -2.13 -7.71
C VAL A 153 -4.17 -1.58 -9.04
N GLN A 154 -3.44 -1.76 -10.14
CA GLN A 154 -3.88 -1.36 -11.47
C GLN A 154 -5.18 -2.05 -11.91
N ILE A 155 -5.42 -3.29 -11.46
CA ILE A 155 -6.60 -4.09 -11.83
C ILE A 155 -7.81 -3.82 -10.93
N VAL A 156 -7.56 -3.56 -9.64
CA VAL A 156 -8.64 -3.47 -8.64
C VAL A 156 -8.90 -2.06 -8.12
N GLY A 157 -8.01 -1.11 -8.41
CA GLY A 157 -8.05 0.23 -7.84
C GLY A 157 -7.26 0.35 -6.52
N PRO A 158 -7.34 1.51 -5.84
CA PRO A 158 -6.54 1.82 -4.67
C PRO A 158 -6.73 0.82 -3.52
N LEU A 159 -5.63 0.50 -2.84
CA LEU A 159 -5.64 -0.37 -1.67
C LEU A 159 -5.38 0.41 -0.40
N ALA A 160 -6.15 0.15 0.65
CA ALA A 160 -5.75 0.55 2.00
C ALA A 160 -4.62 -0.38 2.45
N LEU A 161 -3.52 0.19 2.95
CA LEU A 161 -2.27 -0.52 3.22
C LEU A 161 -1.70 -0.13 4.59
N THR A 162 -1.28 -1.13 5.33
CA THR A 162 -0.50 -1.00 6.57
C THR A 162 0.53 -2.11 6.65
N SER A 163 1.54 -2.01 7.52
CA SER A 163 2.54 -3.07 7.67
C SER A 163 1.91 -4.38 8.13
N ALA A 164 2.44 -5.53 7.72
CA ALA A 164 2.06 -6.84 8.23
C ALA A 164 2.86 -7.12 9.49
N ASN A 165 2.24 -6.96 10.65
CA ASN A 165 2.77 -7.25 11.99
C ASN A 165 1.63 -7.07 13.00
N VAL A 166 1.69 -7.69 14.18
CA VAL A 166 0.75 -7.31 15.25
C VAL A 166 1.07 -5.87 15.67
N SER A 167 0.05 -5.07 16.02
CA SER A 167 0.27 -3.69 16.45
C SER A 167 1.33 -3.61 17.57
N LYS A 168 2.30 -2.70 17.42
CA LYS A 168 3.46 -2.49 18.32
C LYS A 168 4.61 -3.49 18.16
N GLU A 169 4.47 -4.55 17.37
CA GLU A 169 5.60 -5.42 17.01
C GLU A 169 6.47 -4.80 15.90
N PRO A 170 7.71 -5.27 15.71
CA PRO A 170 8.55 -4.87 14.58
C PRO A 170 7.85 -5.13 13.24
N SER A 171 8.06 -4.27 12.26
CA SER A 171 7.56 -4.50 10.89
C SER A 171 8.13 -5.79 10.33
N SER A 172 7.33 -6.55 9.56
CA SER A 172 7.81 -7.81 8.99
C SER A 172 8.46 -7.64 7.62
N LEU A 173 9.57 -8.33 7.42
CA LEU A 173 10.28 -8.44 6.14
C LEU A 173 10.01 -9.77 5.44
N HIS A 174 9.58 -10.78 6.19
CA HIS A 174 9.36 -12.13 5.71
C HIS A 174 8.01 -12.68 6.20
N PRO A 175 7.33 -13.54 5.41
CA PRO A 175 6.03 -14.11 5.77
C PRO A 175 5.97 -14.83 7.12
N ASN A 176 7.04 -15.53 7.49
CA ASN A 176 7.16 -16.23 8.76
C ASN A 176 7.16 -15.29 9.98
N GLU A 177 7.55 -14.03 9.82
CA GLU A 177 7.56 -13.04 10.91
C GLU A 177 6.16 -12.56 11.30
N PHE A 178 5.12 -12.88 10.52
CA PHE A 178 3.71 -12.57 10.84
C PHE A 178 2.80 -13.79 10.72
N CYS A 179 3.34 -15.00 10.93
CA CYS A 179 2.56 -16.24 10.83
C CYS A 179 1.36 -16.31 11.78
N ALA A 180 1.43 -15.61 12.92
CA ALA A 180 0.32 -15.47 13.85
C ALA A 180 -0.92 -14.80 13.22
N LEU A 181 -0.74 -13.96 12.20
CA LEU A 181 -1.84 -13.31 11.49
C LEU A 181 -2.45 -14.18 10.39
N TRP A 182 -1.77 -15.24 9.93
CA TRP A 182 -2.22 -16.03 8.78
C TRP A 182 -3.65 -16.59 8.90
N PRO A 183 -4.12 -17.07 10.08
CA PRO A 183 -5.50 -17.56 10.21
C PRO A 183 -6.56 -16.50 9.90
N GLU A 184 -6.22 -15.22 10.08
CA GLU A 184 -7.10 -14.08 9.82
C GLU A 184 -6.97 -13.55 8.38
N LEU A 185 -6.02 -14.03 7.59
CA LEU A 185 -5.77 -13.54 6.23
C LEU A 185 -6.37 -14.47 5.19
N ASP A 186 -6.90 -13.88 4.12
CA ASP A 186 -7.46 -14.66 3.01
C ASP A 186 -6.42 -14.98 1.94
N GLY A 187 -5.18 -14.50 2.08
CA GLY A 187 -4.10 -14.79 1.15
C GLY A 187 -2.76 -14.20 1.62
N VAL A 188 -1.69 -14.97 1.52
CA VAL A 188 -0.33 -14.54 1.81
C VAL A 188 0.53 -14.72 0.57
N PHE A 189 1.03 -13.61 0.04
CA PHE A 189 1.81 -13.60 -1.20
C PHE A 189 3.31 -13.49 -0.88
N HIS A 190 4.10 -14.47 -1.30
CA HIS A 190 5.54 -14.58 -1.04
C HIS A 190 6.37 -13.99 -2.18
N SER A 191 7.48 -13.35 -1.85
CA SER A 191 8.44 -12.82 -2.83
C SER A 191 9.56 -13.84 -3.09
N SER A 192 10.11 -13.84 -4.30
CA SER A 192 11.25 -14.69 -4.68
C SER A 192 12.51 -14.47 -3.84
N ASN A 193 12.61 -13.32 -3.18
CA ASN A 193 13.74 -12.93 -2.35
C ASN A 193 13.58 -13.24 -0.86
N ASP A 194 12.48 -13.89 -0.45
CA ASP A 194 12.21 -14.19 0.96
C ASP A 194 13.25 -15.15 1.59
N CYS A 195 14.06 -15.83 0.77
CA CYS A 195 15.06 -16.82 1.19
C CYS A 195 16.44 -16.24 1.57
N LYS A 196 16.67 -14.92 1.40
CA LYS A 196 17.94 -14.29 1.80
C LYS A 196 17.69 -13.41 3.01
N LYS A 197 18.56 -13.47 4.02
CA LYS A 197 18.65 -12.51 5.14
C LYS A 197 18.84 -11.11 4.54
N GLN A 198 17.75 -10.47 4.13
CA GLN A 198 17.79 -9.13 3.61
C GLN A 198 17.99 -8.19 4.80
N ILE A 199 18.93 -7.28 4.61
CA ILE A 199 19.39 -6.26 5.55
C ILE A 199 18.21 -5.63 6.33
N ASP A 200 18.33 -5.59 7.66
CA ASP A 200 17.37 -4.98 8.61
C ASP A 200 17.00 -3.53 8.27
N ALA A 201 17.80 -2.85 7.45
CA ALA A 201 17.61 -1.45 7.05
C ALA A 201 16.25 -1.14 6.41
N ARG A 202 15.53 -2.13 5.86
CA ARG A 202 14.16 -1.91 5.34
C ARG A 202 13.08 -2.00 6.40
N ARG A 203 13.37 -2.60 7.56
CA ARG A 203 12.41 -2.86 8.66
C ARG A 203 11.83 -1.57 9.24
N ILE A 204 12.58 -0.48 9.16
CA ILE A 204 12.14 0.88 9.55
C ILE A 204 10.96 1.38 8.70
N GLY A 205 10.69 0.74 7.55
CA GLY A 205 9.57 1.07 6.68
C GLY A 205 9.79 2.36 5.90
N SER A 206 8.72 2.84 5.27
CA SER A 206 8.78 4.05 4.47
C SER A 206 9.04 5.31 5.29
N THR A 207 9.77 6.28 4.71
CA THR A 207 9.73 7.64 5.26
C THR A 207 8.37 8.24 4.97
N VAL A 208 7.72 8.79 6.00
CA VAL A 208 6.42 9.46 5.88
C VAL A 208 6.66 10.95 6.02
N VAL A 209 6.29 11.69 4.98
CA VAL A 209 6.34 13.16 4.97
C VAL A 209 4.92 13.70 4.83
N ASP A 210 4.60 14.72 5.59
CA ASP A 210 3.41 15.53 5.41
C ASP A 210 3.74 16.77 4.61
N VAL A 211 3.06 16.95 3.48
CA VAL A 211 3.15 18.12 2.59
C VAL A 211 1.75 18.73 2.37
N SER A 212 0.81 18.46 3.29
CA SER A 212 -0.57 18.95 3.22
C SER A 212 -0.71 20.45 3.48
N LYS A 213 0.32 21.08 4.09
CA LYS A 213 0.41 22.53 4.31
C LYS A 213 1.18 23.18 3.18
N LEU A 214 0.60 24.23 2.59
CA LEU A 214 1.18 24.98 1.48
C LEU A 214 2.64 25.41 1.77
N GLY A 215 3.54 25.06 0.85
CA GLY A 215 4.95 25.47 0.88
C GLY A 215 5.78 24.87 2.02
N CYS A 216 5.22 23.94 2.80
CA CYS A 216 5.85 23.39 3.98
C CYS A 216 5.84 21.86 3.95
N TYR A 217 6.79 21.26 4.67
CA TYR A 217 6.78 19.82 4.93
C TYR A 217 7.10 19.51 6.40
N SER A 218 6.62 18.37 6.89
CA SER A 218 6.98 17.83 8.21
C SER A 218 7.29 16.33 8.08
N ILE A 219 8.33 15.86 8.77
CA ILE A 219 8.66 14.43 8.80
C ILE A 219 7.83 13.76 9.88
N VAL A 220 6.77 13.07 9.48
CA VAL A 220 5.88 12.32 10.39
C VAL A 220 6.57 11.06 10.90
N ARG A 221 7.36 10.40 10.05
CA ARG A 221 8.17 9.24 10.42
C ARG A 221 9.43 9.18 9.58
N ARG A 222 10.59 9.08 10.24
CA ARG A 222 11.86 8.75 9.57
C ARG A 222 11.91 7.26 9.24
N GLY A 223 12.08 6.94 7.96
CA GLY A 223 12.24 5.58 7.46
C GLY A 223 13.38 5.50 6.47
N ILE A 224 13.25 4.60 5.48
CA ILE A 224 14.25 4.42 4.43
C ILE A 224 14.52 5.76 3.73
N SER A 225 15.81 6.08 3.56
CA SER A 225 16.29 7.23 2.78
C SER A 225 15.70 8.58 3.20
N ALA A 226 15.40 8.79 4.49
CA ALA A 226 14.82 10.04 5.00
C ALA A 226 15.62 11.29 4.62
N HIS A 227 16.95 11.21 4.60
CA HIS A 227 17.83 12.32 4.20
C HIS A 227 17.71 12.65 2.70
N VAL A 228 17.38 11.68 1.85
CA VAL A 228 17.21 11.89 0.40
C VAL A 228 15.92 12.66 0.13
N ILE A 229 14.80 12.24 0.72
CA ILE A 229 13.53 12.94 0.55
C ILE A 229 13.59 14.38 1.07
N ILE A 230 14.28 14.64 2.19
CA ILE A 230 14.52 16.00 2.70
C ILE A 230 15.21 16.87 1.64
N ARG A 231 16.31 16.38 1.04
CA ARG A 231 17.04 17.11 -0.01
C ARG A 231 16.17 17.38 -1.25
N ILE A 232 15.29 16.43 -1.62
CA ILE A 232 14.35 16.61 -2.73
C ILE A 232 13.33 17.71 -2.39
N LEU A 233 12.73 17.68 -1.20
CA LEU A 233 11.76 18.70 -0.77
C LEU A 233 12.39 20.10 -0.72
N GLU A 234 13.64 20.20 -0.25
CA GLU A 234 14.42 21.44 -0.25
C GLU A 234 14.75 21.93 -1.67
N LYS A 235 15.11 21.02 -2.60
CA LYS A 235 15.26 21.35 -4.04
C LYS A 235 14.00 22.00 -4.61
N TYR A 236 12.82 21.56 -4.17
CA TYR A 236 11.52 22.13 -4.55
C TYR A 236 11.10 23.34 -3.69
N ARG A 237 12.00 23.87 -2.84
CA ARG A 237 11.80 25.06 -2.01
C ARG A 237 10.72 24.92 -0.93
N LEU A 238 10.36 23.70 -0.53
CA LEU A 238 9.49 23.51 0.63
C LEU A 238 10.29 23.77 1.92
N LYS A 239 9.66 24.44 2.89
CA LYS A 239 10.25 24.73 4.19
C LYS A 239 9.88 23.67 5.21
N MET A 240 10.84 23.23 6.03
CA MET A 240 10.53 22.32 7.12
C MET A 240 9.71 23.07 8.18
N ASN A 241 8.48 22.60 8.44
CA ASN A 241 7.68 23.09 9.55
C ASN A 241 8.10 22.33 10.82
N THR A 242 8.74 23.04 11.74
CA THR A 242 9.24 22.51 13.03
C THR A 242 8.22 22.57 14.15
N THR A 243 7.05 23.18 13.92
CA THR A 243 5.98 23.26 14.91
C THR A 243 5.19 21.93 14.89
N VAL A 244 5.50 21.07 15.86
CA VAL A 244 4.72 19.86 16.23
C VAL A 244 3.61 20.27 17.19
#